data_AF-A0A3L9YXI2-F1
#
_entry.id   AF-A0A3L9YXI2-F1
#
_cell.length_a   1.000
_cell.length_b   1.000
_cell.length_c   1.000
_cell.angle_alpha   90.00
_cell.angle_beta   90.00
_cell.angle_gamma   90.00
#
_symmetry.space_group_name_H-M   'P 1'
#
loop_
_entity.id
_entity.type
_entity.pdbx_description
1 polymer ?
#
loop_
_entity_poly.entity_id
_entity_poly.type
_entity_poly.pdbx_seq_one_letter_code
_entity_poly.pdbx_strand_id
1 'polypeptide(L)'
;MKKIILLGLSVLVASVTFGQDLPTNPEPGKCYVRCVTPDIWVNQDVTIQVTPAYKKLSVVPAQYAKETITVESKATGSDLEIIPAQYGSESFSIVTQDAGQRLTKVPSQVTSDTETVVIEDASYSLRVIPAQYENRNFEVVVQPAYQKVEIIPAQYETRDVTITVKEASQRLEVIPAEYGSETLTYKKREFGSSIRTTAASFTSDSETIEVKPATARWEMSDTPAAECASSDPNDCRYWCYKGVPAEYTTVSVQRLSSDASFVRVSDCEENGGSGSDCGMSTYTKTTLVRPATTRVIDIPSVTKTVKTTVMVTPPTTRVVEVPEVRKTITKKVMVTPPTTERIEIAARTQSVKKTIISNESSRVEDIPAVSKTFTKTVMSTPPTTRSVELRGATRNLEVTKLVSDARIEEATVPATTRTVSKEVLQTKGGLTTWKEVECALVEYQALPINWNLGSASLTPEAKRIIDTRLMPVLQANPGVKLEIASHTDARGSNTSNQDLSERRASAVAAYLAAKGINNSLLVANGFGENRLKNRCKDGVSCTEREHATNRRTEFRLINNN
;
A
#
# COMPACT_ATOMS: atom_id res chain seq x y z
N MET A 1 0.59 83.83 -9.73
CA MET A 1 1.99 83.79 -9.24
C MET A 1 2.34 82.34 -8.96
N LYS A 2 3.27 81.76 -9.73
CA LYS A 2 3.65 80.34 -9.68
C LYS A 2 4.47 80.05 -8.41
N LYS A 3 4.04 79.11 -7.57
CA LYS A 3 4.85 78.53 -6.49
C LYS A 3 5.48 77.24 -7.00
N ILE A 4 6.80 77.28 -7.13
CA ILE A 4 7.65 76.12 -7.45
C ILE A 4 7.89 75.37 -6.13
N ILE A 5 7.41 74.14 -6.04
CA ILE A 5 7.69 73.23 -4.92
C ILE A 5 8.91 72.40 -5.34
N LEU A 6 10.05 72.64 -4.69
CA LEU A 6 11.23 71.79 -4.77
C LEU A 6 10.94 70.46 -4.04
N LEU A 7 10.93 69.37 -4.79
CA LEU A 7 10.96 68.00 -4.26
C LEU A 7 12.43 67.59 -4.10
N GLY A 8 12.91 67.60 -2.85
CA GLY A 8 14.20 67.02 -2.48
C GLY A 8 14.07 65.50 -2.42
N LEU A 9 14.63 64.82 -3.42
CA LEU A 9 14.74 63.37 -3.48
C LEU A 9 15.94 62.93 -2.63
N SER A 10 15.73 62.63 -1.35
CA SER A 10 16.75 61.98 -0.51
C SER A 10 16.82 60.50 -0.85
N VAL A 11 17.78 60.13 -1.71
CA VAL A 11 18.14 58.74 -2.00
C VAL A 11 18.84 58.18 -0.75
N LEU A 12 18.10 57.39 0.04
CA LEU A 12 18.63 56.51 1.07
C LEU A 12 19.43 55.40 0.37
N VAL A 13 20.74 55.62 0.24
CA VAL A 13 21.68 54.56 -0.13
C VAL A 13 21.79 53.62 1.06
N ALA A 14 21.02 52.54 1.05
CA ALA A 14 21.23 51.42 1.95
C ALA A 14 22.57 50.78 1.57
N SER A 15 23.62 51.15 2.30
CA SER A 15 24.88 50.41 2.31
C SER A 15 24.59 49.03 2.87
N VAL A 16 24.45 48.04 1.98
CA VAL A 16 24.44 46.63 2.35
C VAL A 16 25.86 46.31 2.83
N THR A 17 26.08 46.44 4.13
CA THR A 17 27.29 45.90 4.75
C THR A 17 27.20 44.39 4.62
N PHE A 18 27.95 43.81 3.69
CA PHE A 18 28.27 42.39 3.72
C PHE A 18 29.08 42.16 5.01
N GLY A 19 28.37 41.92 6.11
CA GLY A 19 29.00 41.47 7.35
C GLY A 19 29.78 40.21 7.00
N GLN A 20 31.10 40.24 7.19
CA GLN A 20 31.85 38.99 7.22
C GLN A 20 31.29 38.21 8.41
N ASP A 21 30.42 37.28 8.09
CA ASP A 21 29.74 36.38 9.03
C ASP A 21 30.81 35.44 9.59
N LEU A 22 31.58 35.94 10.56
CA LEU A 22 32.65 35.28 11.30
C LEU A 22 32.02 34.30 12.31
N PRO A 23 32.76 33.25 12.73
CA PRO A 23 32.23 32.33 13.75
C PRO A 23 31.80 33.11 15.00
N THR A 24 30.61 32.80 15.51
CA THR A 24 30.08 33.38 16.74
C THR A 24 30.87 32.81 17.92
N ASN A 25 31.87 33.57 18.39
CA ASN A 25 32.78 33.24 19.51
C ASN A 25 33.95 32.27 19.16
N PRO A 26 34.94 32.69 18.35
CA PRO A 26 36.12 31.88 18.08
C PRO A 26 37.02 31.76 19.31
N GLU A 27 37.54 30.57 19.56
CA GLU A 27 38.55 30.35 20.61
C GLU A 27 39.94 30.84 20.14
N PRO A 28 40.72 31.54 20.98
CA PRO A 28 42.07 31.95 20.65
C PRO A 28 42.96 30.76 20.27
N GLY A 29 43.66 30.86 19.13
CA GLY A 29 44.57 29.81 18.65
C GLY A 29 43.90 28.69 17.86
N LYS A 30 42.58 28.74 17.62
CA LYS A 30 41.85 27.80 16.74
C LYS A 30 41.66 28.38 15.33
N CYS A 31 41.64 27.50 14.34
CA CYS A 31 41.40 27.88 12.96
C CYS A 31 40.07 27.32 12.48
N TYR A 32 39.34 28.11 11.71
CA TYR A 32 38.01 27.77 11.23
C TYR A 32 37.95 27.92 9.72
N VAL A 33 37.25 26.99 9.07
CA VAL A 33 36.96 27.06 7.64
C VAL A 33 35.46 26.93 7.43
N ARG A 34 34.95 27.64 6.42
CA ARG A 34 33.55 27.46 5.97
C ARG A 34 33.40 26.15 5.22
N CYS A 35 32.53 25.28 5.69
CA CYS A 35 32.16 24.02 5.04
C CYS A 35 30.69 24.01 4.62
N VAL A 36 30.39 23.36 3.50
CA VAL A 36 29.01 23.09 3.05
C VAL A 36 28.53 21.82 3.72
N THR A 37 27.44 21.89 4.48
CA THR A 37 26.85 20.70 5.09
C THR A 37 26.26 19.79 4.00
N PRO A 38 26.57 18.48 4.01
CA PRO A 38 25.97 17.53 3.07
C PRO A 38 24.48 17.31 3.35
N ASP A 39 23.75 16.83 2.34
CA ASP A 39 22.38 16.35 2.51
C ASP A 39 22.35 15.14 3.44
N ILE A 40 21.46 15.16 4.43
CA ILE A 40 21.26 14.03 5.34
C ILE A 40 20.00 13.27 4.91
N TRP A 41 20.21 12.07 4.38
CA TRP A 41 19.17 11.13 3.98
C TRP A 41 18.97 10.10 5.08
N VAL A 42 17.71 9.84 5.45
CA VAL A 42 17.36 8.80 6.43
C VAL A 42 16.43 7.81 5.77
N ASN A 43 16.73 6.53 5.95
CA ASN A 43 15.85 5.44 5.57
C ASN A 43 14.68 5.39 6.54
N GLN A 44 13.49 5.68 6.05
CA GLN A 44 12.26 5.61 6.82
C GLN A 44 11.40 4.46 6.29
N ASP A 45 11.09 3.52 7.17
CA ASP A 45 10.20 2.42 6.87
C ASP A 45 8.75 2.89 6.96
N VAL A 46 8.06 2.88 5.82
CA VAL A 46 6.65 3.28 5.73
C VAL A 46 5.82 2.02 5.47
N THR A 47 4.93 1.70 6.40
CA THR A 47 3.92 0.64 6.22
C THR A 47 2.79 1.17 5.35
N ILE A 48 2.72 0.68 4.12
CA ILE A 48 1.66 1.02 3.17
C ILE A 48 0.62 -0.09 3.21
N GLN A 49 -0.63 0.28 3.48
CA GLN A 49 -1.76 -0.64 3.42
C GLN A 49 -2.04 -1.00 1.95
N VAL A 50 -1.80 -2.26 1.58
CA VAL A 50 -1.98 -2.75 0.20
C VAL A 50 -3.44 -3.10 -0.04
N THR A 51 -4.09 -3.71 0.95
CA THR A 51 -5.52 -4.05 0.91
C THR A 51 -6.18 -3.74 2.26
N PRO A 52 -7.35 -3.07 2.27
CA PRO A 52 -8.08 -2.79 3.50
C PRO A 52 -8.67 -4.06 4.12
N ALA A 53 -8.88 -4.03 5.44
CA ALA A 53 -9.62 -5.06 6.14
C ALA A 53 -11.07 -5.07 5.63
N TYR A 54 -11.61 -6.25 5.37
CA TYR A 54 -13.00 -6.40 4.93
C TYR A 54 -13.64 -7.61 5.62
N LYS A 55 -14.96 -7.56 5.73
CA LYS A 55 -15.76 -8.67 6.26
C LYS A 55 -16.16 -9.58 5.11
N LYS A 56 -15.83 -10.86 5.23
CA LYS A 56 -16.31 -11.90 4.32
C LYS A 56 -17.56 -12.52 4.93
N LEU A 57 -18.69 -12.36 4.25
CA LEU A 57 -19.94 -13.01 4.62
C LEU A 57 -19.96 -14.43 4.05
N SER A 58 -20.23 -15.42 4.89
CA SER A 58 -20.47 -16.81 4.46
C SER A 58 -21.89 -17.20 4.84
N VAL A 59 -22.65 -17.71 3.87
CA VAL A 59 -24.03 -18.15 4.09
C VAL A 59 -24.01 -19.62 4.45
N VAL A 60 -24.40 -19.94 5.68
CA VAL A 60 -24.66 -21.32 6.10
C VAL A 60 -26.10 -21.65 5.72
N PRO A 61 -26.33 -22.61 4.80
CA PRO A 61 -27.67 -22.92 4.33
C PRO A 61 -28.54 -23.55 5.43
N ALA A 62 -29.86 -23.36 5.32
CA ALA A 62 -30.85 -23.94 6.23
C ALA A 62 -30.80 -25.47 6.23
N GLN A 63 -30.90 -26.09 7.40
CA GLN A 63 -30.92 -27.56 7.54
C GLN A 63 -32.34 -28.06 7.74
N TYR A 64 -32.68 -29.15 7.05
CA TYR A 64 -33.99 -29.79 7.10
C TYR A 64 -33.86 -31.26 7.49
N ALA A 65 -34.78 -31.73 8.34
CA ALA A 65 -34.91 -33.14 8.69
C ALA A 65 -36.28 -33.66 8.23
N LYS A 66 -36.33 -34.93 7.87
CA LYS A 66 -37.58 -35.61 7.52
C LYS A 66 -38.21 -36.19 8.79
N GLU A 67 -39.45 -35.82 9.06
CA GLU A 67 -40.24 -36.35 10.16
C GLU A 67 -41.45 -37.09 9.57
N THR A 68 -41.70 -38.31 10.01
CA THR A 68 -42.81 -39.14 9.54
C THR A 68 -43.98 -38.97 10.48
N ILE A 69 -45.06 -38.36 10.00
CA ILE A 69 -46.32 -38.23 10.74
C ILE A 69 -47.32 -39.27 10.24
N THR A 70 -47.96 -39.98 11.15
CA THR A 70 -49.02 -40.95 10.83
C THR A 70 -50.37 -40.26 10.91
N VAL A 71 -51.10 -40.23 9.80
CA VAL A 71 -52.41 -39.57 9.71
C VAL A 71 -53.46 -40.61 9.37
N GLU A 72 -54.56 -40.63 10.12
CA GLU A 72 -55.71 -41.51 9.86
C GLU A 72 -56.41 -41.03 8.58
N SER A 73 -56.36 -41.86 7.54
CA SER A 73 -56.90 -41.52 6.22
C SER A 73 -58.33 -42.03 6.01
N LYS A 74 -58.83 -42.91 6.88
CA LYS A 74 -60.22 -43.39 6.86
C LYS A 74 -60.67 -43.83 8.27
N ALA A 75 -61.73 -43.21 8.78
CA ALA A 75 -62.33 -43.54 10.08
C ALA A 75 -62.96 -44.94 10.06
N THR A 76 -62.90 -45.63 11.21
CA THR A 76 -63.53 -46.94 11.42
C THR A 76 -65.05 -46.87 11.22
N GLY A 77 -65.61 -47.80 10.45
CA GLY A 77 -67.03 -47.85 10.15
C GLY A 77 -67.49 -49.29 9.91
N SER A 78 -68.78 -49.54 10.10
CA SER A 78 -69.42 -50.84 9.84
C SER A 78 -70.23 -50.77 8.56
N ASP A 79 -69.99 -51.69 7.63
CA ASP A 79 -70.79 -51.83 6.42
C ASP A 79 -71.75 -53.03 6.56
N LEU A 80 -72.98 -52.89 6.07
CA LEU A 80 -74.01 -53.93 6.17
C LEU A 80 -74.10 -54.68 4.85
N GLU A 81 -73.64 -55.93 4.84
CA GLU A 81 -73.72 -56.80 3.67
C GLU A 81 -75.06 -57.55 3.69
N ILE A 82 -75.87 -57.39 2.63
CA ILE A 82 -77.17 -58.04 2.48
C ILE A 82 -76.94 -59.43 1.86
N ILE A 83 -77.27 -60.50 2.59
CA ILE A 83 -77.28 -61.86 2.06
C ILE A 83 -78.64 -62.09 1.36
N PRO A 84 -78.67 -62.27 0.03
CA PRO A 84 -79.92 -62.39 -0.72
C PRO A 84 -80.67 -63.70 -0.44
N ALA A 85 -81.99 -63.66 -0.60
CA ALA A 85 -82.90 -64.78 -0.38
C ALA A 85 -82.63 -65.94 -1.35
N GLN A 86 -82.80 -67.18 -0.89
CA GLN A 86 -82.72 -68.37 -1.75
C GLN A 86 -84.12 -68.93 -2.08
N TYR A 87 -84.30 -69.31 -3.34
CA TYR A 87 -85.57 -69.79 -3.90
C TYR A 87 -85.42 -71.23 -4.41
N GLY A 88 -86.39 -72.09 -4.08
CA GLY A 88 -86.49 -73.46 -4.60
C GLY A 88 -87.69 -73.64 -5.52
N SER A 89 -87.68 -74.70 -6.34
CA SER A 89 -88.73 -75.02 -7.32
C SER A 89 -89.31 -76.41 -7.07
N GLU A 90 -90.63 -76.53 -6.95
CA GLU A 90 -91.37 -77.81 -6.97
C GLU A 90 -92.23 -77.92 -8.24
N SER A 91 -92.36 -79.13 -8.80
CA SER A 91 -93.08 -79.41 -10.05
C SER A 91 -93.89 -80.71 -9.99
N PHE A 92 -95.10 -80.70 -10.57
CA PHE A 92 -95.97 -81.88 -10.79
C PHE A 92 -96.72 -81.76 -12.13
N SER A 93 -97.05 -82.88 -12.79
CA SER A 93 -97.59 -82.95 -14.17
C SER A 93 -98.97 -83.64 -14.25
N ILE A 94 -99.85 -83.14 -15.13
CA ILE A 94 -101.18 -83.73 -15.47
C ILE A 94 -101.32 -83.79 -17.00
N VAL A 95 -101.76 -84.93 -17.55
CA VAL A 95 -101.85 -85.26 -19.00
C VAL A 95 -103.23 -84.92 -19.56
N THR A 96 -103.32 -84.36 -20.78
CA THR A 96 -104.59 -83.88 -21.37
C THR A 96 -104.94 -84.39 -22.78
N GLN A 97 -104.08 -85.13 -23.52
CA GLN A 97 -104.45 -85.74 -24.82
C GLN A 97 -103.45 -86.81 -25.35
N ASP A 98 -103.94 -87.94 -25.88
CA ASP A 98 -103.17 -89.11 -26.35
C ASP A 98 -102.74 -89.09 -27.85
N ALA A 99 -101.78 -89.96 -28.23
CA ALA A 99 -100.96 -90.00 -29.48
C ALA A 99 -101.48 -90.91 -30.65
N GLY A 100 -101.05 -90.69 -31.93
CA GLY A 100 -101.38 -91.50 -33.16
C GLY A 100 -100.42 -91.36 -34.39
N GLN A 101 -100.47 -92.17 -35.48
CA GLN A 101 -99.40 -92.29 -36.55
C GLN A 101 -99.87 -92.24 -38.05
N ARG A 102 -98.98 -91.90 -39.05
CA ARG A 102 -99.19 -91.90 -40.55
C ARG A 102 -97.88 -92.16 -41.41
N LEU A 103 -97.94 -92.78 -42.62
CA LEU A 103 -96.81 -93.32 -43.46
C LEU A 103 -96.31 -92.50 -44.71
N THR A 104 -95.02 -92.58 -45.13
CA THR A 104 -94.39 -92.08 -46.42
C THR A 104 -93.10 -92.86 -46.89
N LYS A 105 -92.58 -92.77 -48.16
CA LYS A 105 -91.53 -93.68 -48.78
C LYS A 105 -90.29 -92.98 -49.44
N VAL A 106 -89.03 -93.52 -49.38
CA VAL A 106 -87.77 -92.96 -50.01
C VAL A 106 -86.61 -93.98 -50.43
N PRO A 107 -85.85 -93.74 -51.54
CA PRO A 107 -84.75 -94.58 -52.14
C PRO A 107 -83.24 -94.24 -51.83
N SER A 108 -82.23 -94.73 -52.61
CA SER A 108 -80.83 -95.07 -52.16
C SER A 108 -79.61 -94.98 -53.16
N GLN A 109 -78.28 -94.98 -52.77
CA GLN A 109 -77.05 -95.33 -53.61
C GLN A 109 -75.56 -95.11 -53.04
N VAL A 110 -74.49 -95.21 -53.90
CA VAL A 110 -73.01 -95.59 -53.80
C VAL A 110 -71.93 -94.56 -53.40
N THR A 111 -70.73 -95.00 -52.95
CA THR A 111 -69.45 -94.23 -52.70
C THR A 111 -68.13 -94.83 -53.28
N SER A 112 -67.04 -94.05 -53.54
CA SER A 112 -65.70 -94.48 -54.12
C SER A 112 -64.44 -93.64 -53.75
N ASP A 113 -63.18 -94.18 -53.84
CA ASP A 113 -61.87 -93.65 -53.32
C ASP A 113 -60.64 -93.72 -54.32
N THR A 114 -59.57 -92.86 -54.26
CA THR A 114 -58.50 -92.59 -55.33
C THR A 114 -57.01 -92.43 -54.88
N GLU A 115 -55.99 -92.76 -55.72
CA GLU A 115 -54.50 -92.61 -55.48
C GLU A 115 -53.65 -92.13 -56.74
N THR A 116 -52.56 -91.30 -56.61
CA THR A 116 -51.71 -90.64 -57.70
C THR A 116 -50.19 -91.02 -57.78
N VAL A 117 -49.54 -91.00 -58.97
CA VAL A 117 -48.07 -91.22 -59.27
C VAL A 117 -47.46 -90.16 -60.26
N VAL A 118 -46.17 -89.74 -60.09
CA VAL A 118 -45.40 -88.72 -60.88
C VAL A 118 -44.69 -89.30 -62.14
N ILE A 119 -44.60 -88.55 -63.24
CA ILE A 119 -44.17 -88.97 -64.59
C ILE A 119 -42.98 -88.16 -65.18
N GLU A 120 -42.73 -86.89 -64.80
CA GLU A 120 -41.59 -86.06 -65.30
C GLU A 120 -41.08 -85.04 -64.25
N ASP A 121 -39.76 -84.76 -64.17
CA ASP A 121 -39.09 -83.93 -63.13
C ASP A 121 -38.73 -82.47 -63.57
N ALA A 122 -38.46 -81.57 -62.60
CA ALA A 122 -38.39 -80.10 -62.76
C ALA A 122 -37.03 -79.50 -63.26
N SER A 123 -37.05 -78.31 -63.90
CA SER A 123 -35.85 -77.55 -64.42
C SER A 123 -35.96 -75.99 -64.25
N TYR A 124 -34.93 -75.16 -64.58
CA TYR A 124 -34.99 -73.67 -64.40
C TYR A 124 -34.19 -72.80 -65.41
N SER A 125 -34.48 -71.47 -65.51
CA SER A 125 -33.74 -70.45 -66.31
C SER A 125 -33.53 -69.10 -65.58
N LEU A 126 -32.59 -68.22 -66.03
CA LEU A 126 -32.20 -66.95 -65.34
C LEU A 126 -32.50 -65.66 -66.16
N ARG A 127 -33.00 -64.59 -65.52
CA ARG A 127 -33.37 -63.26 -66.10
C ARG A 127 -32.72 -62.09 -65.33
N VAL A 128 -32.07 -61.11 -65.99
CA VAL A 128 -31.40 -59.94 -65.34
C VAL A 128 -32.36 -58.76 -65.13
N ILE A 129 -32.35 -58.12 -63.95
CA ILE A 129 -33.10 -56.90 -63.58
C ILE A 129 -32.12 -55.72 -63.40
N PRO A 130 -32.34 -54.54 -64.03
CA PRO A 130 -31.41 -53.40 -63.99
C PRO A 130 -31.47 -52.56 -62.70
N ALA A 131 -30.42 -51.75 -62.47
CA ALA A 131 -30.24 -50.91 -61.28
C ALA A 131 -31.20 -49.70 -61.21
N GLN A 132 -31.55 -49.27 -59.99
CA GLN A 132 -32.39 -48.08 -59.73
C GLN A 132 -31.64 -46.96 -58.99
N TYR A 133 -31.99 -45.71 -59.29
CA TYR A 133 -31.38 -44.48 -58.76
C TYR A 133 -32.44 -43.51 -58.23
N GLU A 134 -32.17 -42.86 -57.10
CA GLU A 134 -33.07 -41.89 -56.46
C GLU A 134 -32.30 -40.61 -56.06
N ASN A 135 -32.97 -39.46 -56.10
CA ASN A 135 -32.40 -38.18 -55.65
C ASN A 135 -32.54 -38.02 -54.14
N ARG A 136 -31.44 -37.85 -53.41
CA ARG A 136 -31.44 -37.52 -51.97
C ARG A 136 -30.93 -36.11 -51.71
N ASN A 137 -31.58 -35.44 -50.78
CA ASN A 137 -31.24 -34.09 -50.33
C ASN A 137 -30.29 -34.16 -49.13
N PHE A 138 -29.18 -33.43 -49.18
CA PHE A 138 -28.17 -33.33 -48.12
C PHE A 138 -28.07 -31.87 -47.66
N GLU A 139 -28.21 -31.60 -46.37
CA GLU A 139 -27.99 -30.26 -45.81
C GLU A 139 -26.50 -30.07 -45.48
N VAL A 140 -25.91 -29.00 -46.02
CA VAL A 140 -24.51 -28.62 -45.80
C VAL A 140 -24.48 -27.25 -45.14
N VAL A 141 -23.76 -27.13 -44.02
CA VAL A 141 -23.54 -25.86 -43.31
C VAL A 141 -22.59 -25.00 -44.14
N VAL A 142 -23.04 -23.82 -44.57
CA VAL A 142 -22.26 -22.91 -45.43
C VAL A 142 -21.56 -21.84 -44.61
N GLN A 143 -22.16 -21.42 -43.49
CA GLN A 143 -21.54 -20.53 -42.50
C GLN A 143 -21.86 -21.03 -41.08
N PRO A 144 -20.86 -21.28 -40.24
CA PRO A 144 -21.05 -21.72 -38.86
C PRO A 144 -21.58 -20.57 -37.98
N ALA A 145 -22.25 -20.92 -36.89
CA ALA A 145 -22.75 -19.95 -35.92
C ALA A 145 -21.59 -19.18 -35.27
N TYR A 146 -21.76 -17.89 -35.05
CA TYR A 146 -20.77 -17.04 -34.40
C TYR A 146 -21.43 -16.01 -33.47
N GLN A 147 -20.65 -15.54 -32.51
CA GLN A 147 -21.10 -14.59 -31.51
C GLN A 147 -20.65 -13.17 -31.89
N LYS A 148 -21.59 -12.23 -31.95
CA LYS A 148 -21.32 -10.80 -32.21
C LYS A 148 -21.48 -10.01 -30.92
N VAL A 149 -20.45 -9.26 -30.54
CA VAL A 149 -20.50 -8.38 -29.35
C VAL A 149 -20.98 -7.00 -29.76
N GLU A 150 -22.06 -6.52 -29.15
CA GLU A 150 -22.59 -5.16 -29.34
C GLU A 150 -22.36 -4.34 -28.07
N ILE A 151 -21.87 -3.11 -28.22
CA ILE A 151 -21.56 -2.19 -27.11
C ILE A 151 -22.78 -1.32 -26.84
N ILE A 152 -23.32 -1.41 -25.62
CA ILE A 152 -24.37 -0.53 -25.11
C ILE A 152 -23.69 0.69 -24.46
N PRO A 153 -23.90 1.91 -24.97
CA PRO A 153 -23.21 3.11 -24.49
C PRO A 153 -23.66 3.50 -23.06
N ALA A 154 -22.79 4.21 -22.35
CA ALA A 154 -23.03 4.69 -21.00
C ALA A 154 -24.15 5.74 -20.96
N GLN A 155 -25.01 5.71 -19.93
CA GLN A 155 -26.01 6.75 -19.70
C GLN A 155 -25.55 7.73 -18.62
N TYR A 156 -25.82 9.01 -18.86
CA TYR A 156 -25.43 10.12 -17.99
C TYR A 156 -26.67 10.88 -17.52
N GLU A 157 -26.70 11.23 -16.23
CA GLU A 157 -27.75 12.06 -15.62
C GLU A 157 -27.10 13.29 -15.00
N THR A 158 -27.75 14.45 -15.10
CA THR A 158 -27.28 15.67 -14.42
C THR A 158 -27.87 15.73 -13.02
N ARG A 159 -27.01 15.81 -12.00
CA ARG A 159 -27.42 15.96 -10.60
C ARG A 159 -26.92 17.28 -10.03
N ASP A 160 -27.76 17.88 -9.20
CA ASP A 160 -27.42 19.05 -8.41
C ASP A 160 -26.55 18.59 -7.22
N VAL A 161 -25.25 18.85 -7.29
CA VAL A 161 -24.31 18.52 -6.22
C VAL A 161 -24.04 19.80 -5.42
N THR A 162 -24.43 19.82 -4.15
CA THR A 162 -24.09 20.90 -3.21
C THR A 162 -22.64 20.74 -2.75
N ILE A 163 -21.76 21.61 -3.23
CA ILE A 163 -20.35 21.66 -2.87
C ILE A 163 -20.18 22.69 -1.76
N THR A 164 -19.60 22.28 -0.63
CA THR A 164 -19.25 23.18 0.47
C THR A 164 -18.12 24.10 0.04
N VAL A 165 -18.41 25.40 -0.13
CA VAL A 165 -17.44 26.43 -0.53
C VAL A 165 -16.63 26.90 0.68
N LYS A 166 -17.25 26.85 1.85
CA LYS A 166 -16.62 27.22 3.12
C LYS A 166 -17.13 26.29 4.21
N GLU A 167 -16.20 25.52 4.78
CA GLU A 167 -16.47 24.57 5.85
C GLU A 167 -17.03 25.27 7.10
N ALA A 168 -17.83 24.54 7.87
CA ALA A 168 -18.35 25.05 9.14
C ALA A 168 -17.17 25.36 10.05
N SER A 169 -17.20 26.54 10.67
CA SER A 169 -16.09 26.99 11.52
C SER A 169 -16.62 27.44 12.87
N GLN A 170 -15.80 27.24 13.89
CA GLN A 170 -16.13 27.58 15.27
C GLN A 170 -15.35 28.81 15.67
N ARG A 171 -16.04 29.81 16.24
CA ARG A 171 -15.37 30.95 16.87
C ARG A 171 -15.55 30.89 18.38
N LEU A 172 -14.47 31.12 19.10
CA LEU A 172 -14.46 31.17 20.56
C LEU A 172 -14.70 32.61 21.01
N GLU A 173 -15.75 32.82 21.79
CA GLU A 173 -16.01 34.07 22.48
C GLU A 173 -15.64 33.90 23.96
N VAL A 174 -14.74 34.76 24.45
CA VAL A 174 -14.27 34.71 25.85
C VAL A 174 -15.25 35.48 26.73
N ILE A 175 -15.90 34.78 27.66
CA ILE A 175 -16.70 35.38 28.72
C ILE A 175 -15.73 35.70 29.88
N PRO A 176 -15.53 36.97 30.21
CA PRO A 176 -14.55 37.37 31.22
C PRO A 176 -14.91 36.86 32.63
N ALA A 177 -13.88 36.72 33.46
CA ALA A 177 -13.99 36.25 34.83
C ALA A 177 -14.73 37.25 35.73
N GLU A 178 -15.44 36.73 36.73
CA GLU A 178 -16.18 37.51 37.74
C GLU A 178 -15.48 37.39 39.10
N TYR A 179 -15.24 38.52 39.75
CA TYR A 179 -14.45 38.62 40.99
C TYR A 179 -15.31 39.20 42.13
N GLY A 180 -15.19 38.61 43.32
CA GLY A 180 -15.78 39.09 44.57
C GLY A 180 -14.68 39.54 45.55
N SER A 181 -15.06 40.18 46.66
CA SER A 181 -14.13 40.66 47.69
C SER A 181 -14.48 40.11 49.07
N GLU A 182 -13.50 39.52 49.76
CA GLU A 182 -13.60 39.03 51.13
C GLU A 182 -12.65 39.81 52.05
N THR A 183 -13.10 40.18 53.26
CA THR A 183 -12.31 41.02 54.18
C THR A 183 -11.83 40.19 55.37
N LEU A 184 -10.52 40.16 55.60
CA LEU A 184 -9.89 39.37 56.66
C LEU A 184 -9.17 40.29 57.66
N THR A 185 -9.45 40.13 58.96
CA THR A 185 -8.76 40.80 60.08
C THR A 185 -7.50 40.04 60.48
N TYR A 186 -6.38 40.76 60.64
CA TYR A 186 -5.12 40.19 61.13
C TYR A 186 -4.40 41.12 62.12
N LYS A 187 -3.53 40.54 62.96
CA LYS A 187 -2.64 41.29 63.87
C LYS A 187 -1.62 42.05 63.02
N LYS A 188 -1.62 43.38 63.08
CA LYS A 188 -0.76 44.22 62.20
C LYS A 188 0.73 44.02 62.49
N ARG A 189 1.08 43.65 63.73
CA ARG A 189 2.46 43.41 64.18
C ARG A 189 2.52 42.26 65.19
N GLU A 190 3.44 41.33 64.98
CA GLU A 190 3.86 40.34 66.00
C GLU A 190 5.02 40.90 66.82
N PHE A 191 5.23 40.39 68.04
CA PHE A 191 6.28 40.86 68.95
C PHE A 191 7.65 40.78 68.27
N GLY A 192 8.29 41.94 68.11
CA GLY A 192 9.52 42.09 67.34
C GLY A 192 10.59 42.83 68.12
N SER A 193 11.81 42.33 68.04
CA SER A 193 13.01 43.09 68.39
C SER A 193 13.60 43.69 67.12
N SER A 194 13.76 45.01 67.06
CA SER A 194 14.54 45.62 65.99
C SER A 194 16.03 45.41 66.25
N ILE A 195 16.80 45.26 65.17
CA ILE A 195 18.25 45.10 65.24
C ILE A 195 18.87 46.45 64.87
N ARG A 196 19.63 47.04 65.80
CA ARG A 196 20.46 48.20 65.52
C ARG A 196 21.87 47.73 65.19
N THR A 197 22.27 47.92 63.94
CA THR A 197 23.59 47.54 63.42
C THR A 197 24.57 48.71 63.52
N THR A 198 25.79 48.40 63.94
CA THR A 198 26.96 49.26 63.82
C THR A 198 27.78 48.75 62.64
N ALA A 199 27.99 49.60 61.63
CA ALA A 199 28.68 49.20 60.40
C ALA A 199 30.16 48.91 60.64
N ALA A 200 30.71 48.00 59.83
CA ALA A 200 32.13 47.67 59.81
C ALA A 200 32.99 48.89 59.48
N SER A 201 34.17 49.00 60.08
CA SER A 201 35.14 50.06 59.78
C SER A 201 36.34 49.51 59.00
N PHE A 202 36.82 50.27 58.03
CA PHE A 202 37.96 49.90 57.19
C PHE A 202 39.07 50.94 57.32
N THR A 203 40.31 50.46 57.38
CA THR A 203 41.51 51.28 57.37
C THR A 203 42.15 51.25 55.98
N SER A 204 42.65 52.38 55.51
CA SER A 204 43.40 52.45 54.26
C SER A 204 44.74 51.75 54.41
N ASP A 205 45.04 50.85 53.48
CA ASP A 205 46.30 50.13 53.35
C ASP A 205 46.73 50.20 51.87
N SER A 206 47.94 49.78 51.54
CA SER A 206 48.40 49.80 50.15
C SER A 206 49.21 48.57 49.81
N GLU A 207 48.95 48.01 48.65
CA GLU A 207 49.63 46.81 48.17
C GLU A 207 50.31 47.10 46.84
N THR A 208 51.57 46.70 46.74
CA THR A 208 52.40 46.94 45.56
C THR A 208 52.32 45.73 44.64
N ILE A 209 51.79 45.93 43.44
CA ILE A 209 51.52 44.87 42.48
C ILE A 209 52.45 45.03 41.27
N GLU A 210 53.02 43.93 40.81
CA GLU A 210 53.86 43.91 39.61
C GLU A 210 52.99 44.17 38.38
N VAL A 211 53.23 45.29 37.69
CA VAL A 211 52.48 45.65 36.48
C VAL A 211 53.21 45.28 35.22
N LYS A 212 54.55 45.19 35.27
CA LYS A 212 55.36 44.62 34.18
C LYS A 212 56.51 43.79 34.74
N PRO A 213 56.71 42.56 34.26
CA PRO A 213 57.80 41.72 34.73
C PRO A 213 59.16 42.22 34.23
N ALA A 214 60.22 41.84 34.96
CA ALA A 214 61.58 42.12 34.53
C ALA A 214 61.84 41.43 33.18
N THR A 215 62.36 42.19 32.22
CA THR A 215 62.68 41.70 30.87
C THR A 215 64.12 42.05 30.54
N ALA A 216 64.70 41.47 29.49
CA ALA A 216 66.02 41.87 29.04
C ALA A 216 66.02 42.09 27.53
N ARG A 217 66.65 43.18 27.10
CA ARG A 217 66.71 43.57 25.69
C ARG A 217 68.12 44.02 25.32
N TRP A 218 68.44 43.83 24.05
CA TRP A 218 69.71 44.26 23.48
C TRP A 218 69.70 45.78 23.29
N GLU A 219 70.66 46.47 23.90
CA GLU A 219 70.91 47.91 23.75
C GLU A 219 72.39 48.15 23.46
N MET A 220 72.73 49.11 22.59
CA MET A 220 74.12 49.48 22.33
C MET A 220 74.75 50.17 23.55
N SER A 221 75.99 49.83 23.89
CA SER A 221 76.73 50.41 25.04
C SER A 221 76.75 51.94 24.99
N ASP A 222 76.57 52.62 26.13
CA ASP A 222 76.49 54.10 26.16
C ASP A 222 77.86 54.76 25.91
N THR A 223 78.94 54.00 26.04
CA THR A 223 80.32 54.42 25.75
C THR A 223 80.95 53.57 24.65
N PRO A 224 81.56 54.16 23.60
CA PRO A 224 82.33 53.43 22.60
C PRO A 224 83.64 52.87 23.21
N ALA A 225 84.20 51.82 22.59
CA ALA A 225 85.47 51.23 23.04
C ALA A 225 86.62 52.26 22.96
N ALA A 226 87.54 52.22 23.94
CA ALA A 226 88.55 53.26 24.17
C ALA A 226 89.57 53.47 23.02
N GLU A 227 89.60 52.60 22.01
CA GLU A 227 90.48 52.68 20.84
C GLU A 227 89.70 52.47 19.52
N CYS A 228 88.65 53.26 19.31
CA CYS A 228 87.91 53.26 18.05
C CYS A 228 88.54 54.24 17.04
N ALA A 229 88.95 53.73 15.87
CA ALA A 229 89.52 54.52 14.78
C ALA A 229 88.50 54.95 13.69
N SER A 230 87.19 54.67 13.87
CA SER A 230 86.12 55.08 12.94
C SER A 230 85.58 56.47 13.31
N SER A 231 85.21 57.27 12.30
CA SER A 231 84.59 58.59 12.47
C SER A 231 83.09 58.54 12.80
N ASP A 232 82.44 57.38 12.64
CA ASP A 232 81.06 57.15 13.10
C ASP A 232 81.08 56.56 14.52
N PRO A 233 80.52 57.25 15.54
CA PRO A 233 80.48 56.77 16.92
C PRO A 233 79.73 55.45 17.13
N ASN A 234 78.95 54.97 16.16
CA ASN A 234 78.16 53.75 16.28
C ASN A 234 78.86 52.47 15.80
N ASP A 235 79.96 52.58 15.03
CA ASP A 235 80.68 51.41 14.50
C ASP A 235 81.46 50.63 15.57
N CYS A 236 81.77 51.27 16.71
CA CYS A 236 82.57 50.70 17.80
C CYS A 236 81.79 50.50 19.10
N ARG A 237 80.46 50.47 19.04
CA ARG A 237 79.58 50.18 20.18
C ARG A 237 79.17 48.71 20.14
N TYR A 238 79.35 48.01 21.25
CA TYR A 238 78.92 46.62 21.38
C TYR A 238 77.49 46.56 21.89
N TRP A 239 76.73 45.58 21.40
CA TRP A 239 75.38 45.30 21.89
C TRP A 239 75.47 44.62 23.26
N CYS A 240 74.91 45.26 24.28
CA CYS A 240 74.80 44.73 25.64
C CYS A 240 73.38 44.20 25.85
N TYR A 241 73.26 42.99 26.39
CA TYR A 241 71.98 42.48 26.86
C TYR A 241 71.71 43.02 28.27
N LYS A 242 70.96 44.12 28.36
CA LYS A 242 70.66 44.79 29.63
C LYS A 242 69.33 44.30 30.19
N GLY A 243 69.30 44.01 31.49
CA GLY A 243 68.07 43.73 32.22
C GLY A 243 67.30 45.01 32.49
N VAL A 244 66.04 45.07 32.03
CA VAL A 244 65.05 46.06 32.40
C VAL A 244 64.32 45.53 33.65
N PRO A 245 64.44 46.20 34.81
CA PRO A 245 63.83 45.74 36.04
C PRO A 245 62.29 45.77 35.96
N ALA A 246 61.64 44.94 36.77
CA ALA A 246 60.18 44.90 36.86
C ALA A 246 59.62 46.25 37.33
N GLU A 247 58.48 46.63 36.76
CA GLU A 247 57.75 47.85 37.12
C GLU A 247 56.61 47.49 38.07
N TYR A 248 56.54 48.17 39.20
CA TYR A 248 55.54 47.93 40.24
C TYR A 248 54.67 49.18 40.43
N THR A 249 53.36 48.98 40.56
CA THR A 249 52.42 50.05 40.88
C THR A 249 51.78 49.76 42.23
N THR A 250 51.73 50.77 43.10
CA THR A 250 51.09 50.64 44.40
C THR A 250 49.65 51.07 44.31
N VAL A 251 48.73 50.17 44.71
CA VAL A 251 47.29 50.41 44.66
C VAL A 251 46.79 50.54 46.10
N SER A 252 46.01 51.59 46.37
CA SER A 252 45.38 51.78 47.67
C SER A 252 44.23 50.79 47.83
N VAL A 253 44.29 49.98 48.88
CA VAL A 253 43.25 49.02 49.26
C VAL A 253 42.65 49.41 50.62
N GLN A 254 41.44 48.96 50.92
CA GLN A 254 40.85 49.15 52.25
C GLN A 254 40.77 47.79 52.93
N ARG A 255 41.48 47.64 54.05
CA ARG A 255 41.45 46.41 54.85
C ARG A 255 40.52 46.61 56.04
N LEU A 256 39.72 45.58 56.30
CA LEU A 256 38.70 45.57 57.35
C LEU A 256 39.38 45.66 58.72
N SER A 257 39.05 46.70 59.49
CA SER A 257 39.63 46.96 60.81
C SER A 257 38.75 46.41 61.94
N SER A 258 37.42 46.53 61.81
CA SER A 258 36.49 45.89 62.73
C SER A 258 35.22 45.43 62.01
N ASP A 259 34.74 44.25 62.39
CA ASP A 259 33.55 43.64 61.81
C ASP A 259 32.28 44.39 62.23
N ALA A 260 31.27 44.35 61.37
CA ALA A 260 29.96 44.91 61.68
C ALA A 260 29.32 44.11 62.83
N SER A 261 28.79 44.81 63.82
CA SER A 261 28.12 44.19 64.97
C SER A 261 26.69 44.70 65.09
N PHE A 262 25.84 43.95 65.80
CA PHE A 262 24.47 44.36 65.99
C PHE A 262 23.94 44.01 67.38
N VAL A 263 23.04 44.85 67.89
CA VAL A 263 22.35 44.64 69.16
C VAL A 263 20.84 44.61 68.90
N ARG A 264 20.14 43.66 69.53
CA ARG A 264 18.67 43.56 69.48
C ARG A 264 18.06 44.47 70.55
N VAL A 265 17.14 45.33 70.15
CA VAL A 265 16.34 46.19 71.03
C VAL A 265 14.88 45.74 70.92
N SER A 266 14.18 45.49 72.04
CA SER A 266 12.77 45.10 72.02
C SER A 266 11.89 46.32 71.75
N ASP A 267 11.05 46.26 70.70
CA ASP A 267 10.20 47.39 70.30
C ASP A 267 8.80 47.36 70.96
N CYS A 268 8.34 46.19 71.42
CA CYS A 268 7.07 46.04 72.12
C CYS A 268 7.04 44.81 73.04
N GLU A 269 6.69 45.00 74.32
CA GLU A 269 6.64 43.96 75.36
C GLU A 269 5.25 43.84 76.00
N GLU A 270 4.96 42.66 76.53
CA GLU A 270 3.62 42.25 77.01
C GLU A 270 3.16 42.99 78.28
N ASN A 271 4.06 43.68 79.00
CA ASN A 271 3.74 44.34 80.27
C ASN A 271 4.36 45.75 80.40
N GLY A 272 3.69 46.75 79.83
CA GLY A 272 3.68 48.13 80.37
C GLY A 272 4.99 48.90 80.48
N GLY A 273 6.11 48.40 79.93
CA GLY A 273 7.39 49.09 79.91
C GLY A 273 7.56 49.97 78.67
N SER A 274 7.01 51.19 78.69
CA SER A 274 7.32 52.30 77.77
C SER A 274 7.30 52.03 76.23
N GLY A 275 6.68 50.95 75.74
CA GLY A 275 6.55 50.61 74.32
C GLY A 275 5.10 50.67 73.82
N SER A 276 4.87 51.18 72.61
CA SER A 276 3.54 51.44 72.03
C SER A 276 2.73 50.17 71.69
N ASP A 277 1.41 50.23 71.90
CA ASP A 277 0.41 49.16 71.63
C ASP A 277 0.38 48.64 70.17
N CYS A 278 0.26 47.32 69.99
CA CYS A 278 0.47 46.58 68.73
C CYS A 278 -0.83 46.29 67.94
N GLY A 279 -1.68 47.30 67.74
CA GLY A 279 -3.06 47.16 67.24
C GLY A 279 -3.33 46.34 65.96
N MET A 280 -4.57 45.85 65.82
CA MET A 280 -5.09 45.03 64.68
C MET A 280 -5.36 45.85 63.41
N SER A 281 -5.36 45.22 62.22
CA SER A 281 -5.80 45.84 60.94
C SER A 281 -6.48 44.83 59.98
N THR A 282 -7.17 45.33 58.97
CA THR A 282 -7.94 44.54 57.98
C THR A 282 -7.43 44.75 56.56
N TYR A 283 -7.48 43.71 55.72
CA TYR A 283 -7.30 43.86 54.27
C TYR A 283 -8.38 43.11 53.47
N THR A 284 -8.75 43.68 52.32
CA THR A 284 -9.71 43.11 51.35
C THR A 284 -8.97 42.32 50.29
N LYS A 285 -9.28 41.02 50.17
CA LYS A 285 -8.74 40.12 49.15
C LYS A 285 -9.76 39.96 48.03
N THR A 286 -9.37 40.28 46.80
CA THR A 286 -10.17 39.98 45.60
C THR A 286 -10.07 38.48 45.31
N THR A 287 -11.18 37.77 45.45
CA THR A 287 -11.27 36.33 45.25
C THR A 287 -12.06 36.06 43.97
N LEU A 288 -11.51 35.20 43.12
CA LEU A 288 -12.12 34.79 41.85
C LEU A 288 -13.38 33.95 42.11
N VAL A 289 -14.56 34.49 41.82
CA VAL A 289 -15.84 33.82 42.07
C VAL A 289 -16.22 32.91 40.90
N ARG A 290 -16.01 33.38 39.67
CA ARG A 290 -16.20 32.56 38.47
C ARG A 290 -15.04 32.75 37.48
N PRO A 291 -14.32 31.68 37.10
CA PRO A 291 -13.23 31.77 36.14
C PRO A 291 -13.76 32.16 34.74
N ALA A 292 -12.91 32.77 33.92
CA ALA A 292 -13.26 33.10 32.54
C ALA A 292 -13.54 31.81 31.77
N THR A 293 -14.65 31.76 31.05
CA THR A 293 -15.05 30.60 30.24
C THR A 293 -15.19 31.01 28.79
N THR A 294 -14.90 30.09 27.88
CA THR A 294 -15.12 30.30 26.45
C THR A 294 -16.41 29.62 26.02
N ARG A 295 -17.23 30.33 25.24
CA ARG A 295 -18.36 29.71 24.53
C ARG A 295 -18.03 29.57 23.05
N VAL A 296 -18.31 28.39 22.51
CA VAL A 296 -18.14 28.08 21.10
C VAL A 296 -19.40 28.54 20.36
N ILE A 297 -19.24 29.35 19.32
CA ILE A 297 -20.34 29.72 18.41
C ILE A 297 -20.07 29.07 17.07
N ASP A 298 -20.98 28.19 16.65
CA ASP A 298 -20.92 27.49 15.37
C ASP A 298 -21.36 28.43 14.24
N ILE A 299 -20.48 28.63 13.25
CA ILE A 299 -20.78 29.34 12.01
C ILE A 299 -21.10 28.26 10.96
N PRO A 300 -22.33 28.22 10.41
CA PRO A 300 -22.74 27.17 9.49
C PRO A 300 -21.94 27.23 8.19
N SER A 301 -21.75 26.06 7.57
CA SER A 301 -21.06 25.94 6.29
C SER A 301 -21.85 26.61 5.17
N VAL A 302 -21.13 27.18 4.20
CA VAL A 302 -21.73 27.81 3.02
C VAL A 302 -21.59 26.85 1.85
N THR A 303 -22.72 26.35 1.35
CA THR A 303 -22.78 25.43 0.20
C THR A 303 -23.21 26.15 -1.08
N LYS A 304 -22.59 25.82 -2.22
CA LYS A 304 -23.07 26.19 -3.56
C LYS A 304 -23.54 24.94 -4.30
N THR A 305 -24.69 25.01 -4.96
CA THR A 305 -25.18 23.94 -5.81
C THR A 305 -24.58 24.07 -7.21
N VAL A 306 -23.92 23.01 -7.69
CA VAL A 306 -23.32 22.94 -9.04
C VAL A 306 -23.90 21.73 -9.78
N LYS A 307 -24.38 21.97 -11.01
CA LYS A 307 -24.89 20.92 -11.90
C LYS A 307 -23.74 20.10 -12.43
N THR A 308 -23.68 18.83 -12.06
CA THR A 308 -22.63 17.91 -12.50
C THR A 308 -23.26 16.73 -13.23
N THR A 309 -22.72 16.41 -14.40
CA THR A 309 -23.13 15.25 -15.20
C THR A 309 -22.45 14.00 -14.63
N VAL A 310 -23.23 13.10 -14.02
CA VAL A 310 -22.75 11.87 -13.40
C VAL A 310 -23.16 10.67 -14.26
N MET A 311 -22.22 9.76 -14.50
CA MET A 311 -22.46 8.50 -15.19
C MET A 311 -23.28 7.58 -14.30
N VAL A 312 -24.50 7.24 -14.71
CA VAL A 312 -25.44 6.43 -13.92
C VAL A 312 -25.25 4.94 -14.19
N THR A 313 -25.02 4.59 -15.45
CA THR A 313 -24.76 3.22 -15.88
C THR A 313 -23.53 3.18 -16.78
N PRO A 314 -22.52 2.37 -16.44
CA PRO A 314 -21.33 2.21 -17.26
C PRO A 314 -21.66 1.51 -18.59
N PRO A 315 -20.83 1.66 -19.63
CA PRO A 315 -21.06 0.98 -20.89
C PRO A 315 -20.92 -0.53 -20.70
N THR A 316 -21.88 -1.30 -21.21
CA THR A 316 -21.89 -2.76 -21.10
C THR A 316 -21.88 -3.39 -22.48
N THR A 317 -21.35 -4.60 -22.58
CA THR A 317 -21.35 -5.37 -23.82
C THR A 317 -22.37 -6.49 -23.73
N ARG A 318 -23.15 -6.67 -24.79
CA ARG A 318 -24.07 -7.81 -24.94
C ARG A 318 -23.61 -8.68 -26.10
N VAL A 319 -23.52 -9.98 -25.85
CA VAL A 319 -23.21 -10.97 -26.88
C VAL A 319 -24.52 -11.42 -27.52
N VAL A 320 -24.64 -11.27 -28.83
CA VAL A 320 -25.78 -11.73 -29.63
C VAL A 320 -25.31 -12.91 -30.47
N GLU A 321 -25.98 -14.06 -30.30
CA GLU A 321 -25.66 -15.27 -31.06
C GLU A 321 -26.32 -15.22 -32.44
N VAL A 322 -25.52 -15.31 -33.50
CA VAL A 322 -26.01 -15.36 -34.87
C VAL A 322 -26.02 -16.84 -35.31
N PRO A 323 -27.18 -17.41 -35.67
CA PRO A 323 -27.31 -18.83 -35.97
C PRO A 323 -26.61 -19.22 -37.27
N GLU A 324 -26.25 -20.50 -37.39
CA GLU A 324 -25.61 -21.04 -38.59
C GLU A 324 -26.56 -21.09 -39.80
N VAL A 325 -26.00 -20.94 -41.01
CA VAL A 325 -26.75 -20.97 -42.27
C VAL A 325 -26.49 -22.28 -43.00
N ARG A 326 -27.56 -23.05 -43.25
CA ARG A 326 -27.53 -24.33 -43.96
C ARG A 326 -28.10 -24.19 -45.38
N LYS A 327 -27.54 -24.94 -46.33
CA LYS A 327 -28.08 -25.07 -47.70
C LYS A 327 -28.29 -26.55 -48.04
N THR A 328 -29.40 -26.86 -48.70
CA THR A 328 -29.72 -28.22 -49.13
C THR A 328 -29.25 -28.46 -50.56
N ILE A 329 -28.49 -29.53 -50.79
CA ILE A 329 -28.00 -29.95 -52.11
C ILE A 329 -28.60 -31.31 -52.46
N THR A 330 -29.23 -31.42 -53.62
CA THR A 330 -29.83 -32.66 -54.12
C THR A 330 -28.82 -33.44 -54.98
N LYS A 331 -28.57 -34.72 -54.65
CA LYS A 331 -27.68 -35.61 -55.42
C LYS A 331 -28.39 -36.92 -55.77
N LYS A 332 -28.25 -37.37 -57.02
CA LYS A 332 -28.77 -38.66 -57.50
C LYS A 332 -27.85 -39.80 -57.06
N VAL A 333 -28.36 -40.72 -56.24
CA VAL A 333 -27.61 -41.82 -55.64
C VAL A 333 -28.23 -43.15 -56.07
N MET A 334 -27.39 -44.13 -56.42
CA MET A 334 -27.83 -45.49 -56.75
C MET A 334 -28.35 -46.17 -55.49
N VAL A 335 -29.61 -46.61 -55.51
CA VAL A 335 -30.26 -47.23 -54.36
C VAL A 335 -30.21 -48.75 -54.42
N THR A 336 -30.29 -49.35 -55.62
CA THR A 336 -30.23 -50.81 -55.76
C THR A 336 -29.42 -51.21 -57.00
N PRO A 337 -28.39 -52.06 -56.87
CA PRO A 337 -27.60 -52.57 -58.00
C PRO A 337 -28.39 -53.62 -58.82
N PRO A 338 -27.98 -53.95 -60.06
CA PRO A 338 -28.70 -54.89 -60.90
C PRO A 338 -28.50 -56.35 -60.45
N THR A 339 -29.55 -57.19 -60.50
CA THR A 339 -29.54 -58.58 -60.00
C THR A 339 -30.23 -59.55 -60.97
N THR A 340 -29.86 -60.83 -60.94
CA THR A 340 -30.49 -61.91 -61.74
C THR A 340 -31.50 -62.74 -60.94
N GLU A 341 -32.63 -63.04 -61.55
CA GLU A 341 -33.77 -63.81 -61.02
C GLU A 341 -33.84 -65.19 -61.69
N ARG A 342 -34.03 -66.27 -60.91
CA ARG A 342 -34.12 -67.67 -61.37
C ARG A 342 -35.57 -68.15 -61.37
N ILE A 343 -36.07 -68.65 -62.50
CA ILE A 343 -37.45 -69.11 -62.68
C ILE A 343 -37.46 -70.63 -62.87
N GLU A 344 -38.16 -71.35 -61.99
CA GLU A 344 -38.27 -72.82 -61.99
C GLU A 344 -39.55 -73.33 -62.69
N ILE A 345 -39.47 -74.50 -63.34
CA ILE A 345 -40.53 -75.17 -64.11
C ILE A 345 -40.74 -76.55 -63.50
N ALA A 346 -41.97 -76.84 -63.01
CA ALA A 346 -42.29 -77.98 -62.14
C ALA A 346 -42.67 -79.31 -62.86
N ALA A 347 -42.57 -80.41 -62.11
CA ALA A 347 -42.82 -81.82 -62.46
C ALA A 347 -44.31 -82.23 -62.60
N ARG A 348 -44.65 -83.34 -63.31
CA ARG A 348 -46.04 -83.73 -63.71
C ARG A 348 -46.50 -85.14 -63.19
N THR A 349 -47.77 -85.34 -62.75
CA THR A 349 -48.35 -86.58 -62.10
C THR A 349 -49.80 -87.01 -62.52
N GLN A 350 -50.29 -88.26 -62.23
CA GLN A 350 -51.66 -88.82 -62.52
C GLN A 350 -52.26 -89.86 -61.49
N SER A 351 -53.60 -90.06 -61.34
CA SER A 351 -54.33 -90.97 -60.34
C SER A 351 -55.52 -91.89 -60.81
N VAL A 352 -55.91 -92.95 -60.03
CA VAL A 352 -56.98 -94.00 -60.30
C VAL A 352 -57.91 -94.38 -59.07
N LYS A 353 -59.19 -94.88 -59.24
CA LYS A 353 -60.34 -94.94 -58.25
C LYS A 353 -61.13 -96.30 -58.06
N LYS A 354 -61.80 -96.62 -56.90
CA LYS A 354 -62.68 -97.84 -56.58
C LYS A 354 -63.95 -97.60 -55.69
N THR A 355 -65.08 -98.36 -55.83
CA THR A 355 -66.52 -97.99 -55.46
C THR A 355 -67.46 -99.07 -54.76
N ILE A 356 -68.47 -98.73 -53.89
CA ILE A 356 -69.51 -99.62 -53.21
C ILE A 356 -70.92 -98.94 -52.89
N ILE A 357 -72.09 -99.63 -53.10
CA ILE A 357 -73.55 -99.16 -53.14
C ILE A 357 -74.50 -99.89 -52.14
N SER A 358 -75.61 -99.28 -51.67
CA SER A 358 -76.79 -100.00 -51.05
C SER A 358 -78.14 -99.27 -51.20
N ASN A 359 -79.30 -100.00 -51.11
CA ASN A 359 -80.63 -99.64 -51.67
C ASN A 359 -81.94 -99.43 -50.79
N GLU A 360 -83.08 -98.97 -51.38
CA GLU A 360 -84.35 -98.26 -50.94
C GLU A 360 -85.39 -98.87 -49.92
N SER A 361 -86.14 -98.06 -49.08
CA SER A 361 -87.41 -98.47 -48.37
C SER A 361 -88.23 -97.34 -47.62
N SER A 362 -89.48 -97.61 -47.16
CA SER A 362 -90.48 -96.65 -46.59
C SER A 362 -90.52 -96.46 -45.05
N ARG A 363 -90.98 -95.29 -44.55
CA ARG A 363 -91.03 -94.86 -43.12
C ARG A 363 -92.42 -94.36 -42.64
N VAL A 364 -92.84 -94.74 -41.42
CA VAL A 364 -94.02 -94.25 -40.66
C VAL A 364 -93.62 -93.02 -39.80
N GLU A 365 -94.46 -92.00 -39.69
CA GLU A 365 -94.39 -90.86 -38.73
C GLU A 365 -95.40 -91.03 -37.58
N ASP A 366 -94.95 -90.76 -36.35
CA ASP A 366 -95.75 -90.85 -35.12
C ASP A 366 -96.00 -89.46 -34.51
N ILE A 367 -97.22 -89.17 -34.07
CA ILE A 367 -97.68 -87.94 -33.39
C ILE A 367 -97.79 -88.22 -31.87
N PRO A 368 -96.90 -87.70 -31.01
CA PRO A 368 -96.91 -87.95 -29.56
C PRO A 368 -97.91 -87.06 -28.76
N ALA A 369 -98.26 -87.54 -27.55
CA ALA A 369 -99.25 -86.99 -26.61
C ALA A 369 -98.82 -85.67 -25.94
N VAL A 370 -99.79 -84.81 -25.60
CA VAL A 370 -99.56 -83.45 -25.04
C VAL A 370 -99.74 -83.44 -23.52
N SER A 371 -98.71 -83.00 -22.78
CA SER A 371 -98.77 -82.75 -21.32
C SER A 371 -98.28 -81.33 -20.99
N LYS A 372 -98.90 -80.70 -19.97
CA LYS A 372 -98.50 -79.38 -19.45
C LYS A 372 -97.91 -79.52 -18.05
N THR A 373 -96.70 -78.99 -17.84
CA THR A 373 -96.01 -78.97 -16.56
C THR A 373 -96.08 -77.57 -15.96
N PHE A 374 -96.44 -77.44 -14.69
CA PHE A 374 -96.43 -76.17 -13.97
C PHE A 374 -95.33 -76.20 -12.90
N THR A 375 -94.48 -75.17 -12.87
CA THR A 375 -93.44 -74.96 -11.86
C THR A 375 -93.86 -73.78 -10.97
N LYS A 376 -93.76 -73.92 -9.65
CA LYS A 376 -93.94 -72.80 -8.72
C LYS A 376 -92.65 -72.56 -7.94
N THR A 377 -92.14 -71.34 -8.00
CA THR A 377 -91.01 -70.89 -7.20
C THR A 377 -91.51 -70.53 -5.80
N VAL A 378 -90.94 -71.13 -4.75
CA VAL A 378 -91.27 -70.82 -3.36
C VAL A 378 -89.99 -70.39 -2.64
N MET A 379 -90.07 -69.26 -1.93
CA MET A 379 -88.95 -68.70 -1.17
C MET A 379 -88.62 -69.62 0.00
N SER A 380 -87.39 -70.14 0.04
CA SER A 380 -86.96 -71.12 1.05
C SER A 380 -86.38 -70.42 2.29
N THR A 381 -85.63 -69.32 2.10
CA THR A 381 -85.10 -68.50 3.20
C THR A 381 -85.17 -67.01 2.87
N PRO A 382 -85.64 -66.15 3.81
CA PRO A 382 -85.69 -64.70 3.62
C PRO A 382 -84.29 -64.07 3.72
N PRO A 383 -84.07 -62.87 3.14
CA PRO A 383 -82.77 -62.21 3.15
C PRO A 383 -82.42 -61.68 4.55
N THR A 384 -81.15 -61.79 4.94
CA THR A 384 -80.64 -61.30 6.24
C THR A 384 -79.38 -60.48 6.05
N THR A 385 -79.17 -59.49 6.91
CA THR A 385 -77.97 -58.62 6.89
C THR A 385 -76.96 -59.04 7.94
N ARG A 386 -75.67 -58.93 7.61
CA ARG A 386 -74.54 -59.13 8.53
C ARG A 386 -73.66 -57.88 8.53
N SER A 387 -73.24 -57.42 9.72
CA SER A 387 -72.30 -56.31 9.87
C SER A 387 -70.86 -56.79 9.70
N VAL A 388 -70.09 -56.09 8.85
CA VAL A 388 -68.64 -56.30 8.68
C VAL A 388 -67.91 -55.03 9.13
N GLU A 389 -66.99 -55.16 10.10
CA GLU A 389 -66.20 -54.04 10.63
C GLU A 389 -65.01 -53.71 9.69
N LEU A 390 -64.97 -52.49 9.16
CA LEU A 390 -63.85 -51.99 8.38
C LEU A 390 -62.83 -51.32 9.31
N ARG A 391 -61.63 -51.90 9.42
CA ARG A 391 -60.52 -51.31 10.19
C ARG A 391 -59.96 -50.07 9.48
N GLY A 392 -59.81 -48.97 10.23
CA GLY A 392 -59.31 -47.69 9.73
C GLY A 392 -57.90 -47.81 9.14
N ALA A 393 -57.65 -47.09 8.04
CA ALA A 393 -56.37 -47.10 7.35
C ALA A 393 -55.56 -45.85 7.71
N THR A 394 -54.39 -46.04 8.32
CA THR A 394 -53.41 -44.97 8.60
C THR A 394 -52.40 -44.85 7.48
N ARG A 395 -52.03 -43.62 7.11
CA ARG A 395 -51.00 -43.33 6.12
C ARG A 395 -49.87 -42.53 6.76
N ASN A 396 -48.63 -42.96 6.55
CA ASN A 396 -47.44 -42.23 6.96
C ASN A 396 -47.10 -41.18 5.90
N LEU A 397 -47.00 -39.91 6.30
CA LEU A 397 -46.57 -38.80 5.47
C LEU A 397 -45.18 -38.35 5.93
N GLU A 398 -44.21 -38.32 5.02
CA GLU A 398 -42.90 -37.71 5.29
C GLU A 398 -43.01 -36.20 5.08
N VAL A 399 -42.90 -35.44 6.17
CA VAL A 399 -42.88 -33.98 6.12
C VAL A 399 -41.46 -33.50 6.35
N THR A 400 -41.03 -32.51 5.56
CA THR A 400 -39.71 -31.90 5.71
C THR A 400 -39.83 -30.76 6.71
N LYS A 401 -39.23 -30.93 7.90
CA LYS A 401 -39.24 -29.95 8.98
C LYS A 401 -37.92 -29.21 9.03
N LEU A 402 -38.02 -27.89 9.11
CA LEU A 402 -36.88 -26.99 9.26
C LEU A 402 -36.25 -27.19 10.64
N VAL A 403 -34.97 -27.54 10.67
CA VAL A 403 -34.19 -27.79 11.90
C VAL A 403 -33.42 -26.54 12.31
N SER A 404 -32.87 -25.82 11.34
CA SER A 404 -32.22 -24.53 11.57
C SER A 404 -32.31 -23.64 10.35
N ASP A 405 -32.55 -22.35 10.60
CA ASP A 405 -32.61 -21.32 9.58
C ASP A 405 -31.25 -21.08 8.93
N ALA A 406 -31.28 -20.56 7.70
CA ALA A 406 -30.07 -20.09 7.05
C ALA A 406 -29.53 -18.89 7.83
N ARG A 407 -28.24 -18.91 8.15
CA ARG A 407 -27.58 -17.84 8.91
C ARG A 407 -26.34 -17.34 8.19
N ILE A 408 -26.01 -16.07 8.45
CA ILE A 408 -24.85 -15.40 7.88
C ILE A 408 -23.77 -15.37 8.96
N GLU A 409 -22.63 -15.98 8.68
CA GLU A 409 -21.45 -15.90 9.54
C GLU A 409 -20.50 -14.84 8.97
N GLU A 410 -20.11 -13.87 9.81
CA GLU A 410 -19.15 -12.83 9.44
C GLU A 410 -17.74 -13.23 9.88
N ALA A 411 -16.81 -13.31 8.92
CA ALA A 411 -15.38 -13.48 9.21
C ALA A 411 -14.62 -12.20 8.83
N THR A 412 -13.86 -11.63 9.77
CA THR A 412 -13.01 -10.44 9.52
C THR A 412 -11.68 -10.88 8.91
N VAL A 413 -11.41 -10.45 7.67
CA VAL A 413 -10.09 -10.63 7.04
C VAL A 413 -9.24 -9.40 7.37
N PRO A 414 -8.09 -9.54 8.04
CA PRO A 414 -7.26 -8.42 8.45
C PRO A 414 -6.65 -7.68 7.24
N ALA A 415 -6.33 -6.41 7.41
CA ALA A 415 -5.66 -5.61 6.39
C ALA A 415 -4.24 -6.14 6.13
N THR A 416 -3.84 -6.21 4.87
CA THR A 416 -2.48 -6.61 4.49
C THR A 416 -1.65 -5.36 4.26
N THR A 417 -0.59 -5.19 5.05
CA THR A 417 0.36 -4.09 4.92
C THR A 417 1.68 -4.57 4.32
N ARG A 418 2.32 -3.72 3.52
CA ARG A 418 3.69 -3.92 3.04
C ARG A 418 4.56 -2.79 3.55
N THR A 419 5.65 -3.12 4.22
CA THR A 419 6.67 -2.14 4.60
C THR A 419 7.55 -1.87 3.39
N VAL A 420 7.69 -0.59 3.03
CA VAL A 420 8.61 -0.14 1.99
C VAL A 420 9.56 0.86 2.63
N SER A 421 10.86 0.61 2.51
CA SER A 421 11.88 1.56 2.96
C SER A 421 12.06 2.64 1.91
N LYS A 422 11.92 3.91 2.31
CA LYS A 422 12.11 5.06 1.43
C LYS A 422 13.20 5.95 2.02
N GLU A 423 14.14 6.37 1.18
CA GLU A 423 15.08 7.44 1.52
C GLU A 423 14.34 8.78 1.51
N VAL A 424 14.30 9.44 2.67
CA VAL A 424 13.70 10.76 2.83
C VAL A 424 14.80 11.74 3.22
N LEU A 425 14.87 12.87 2.51
CA LEU A 425 15.77 13.98 2.82
C LEU A 425 15.30 14.64 4.11
N GLN A 426 16.05 14.46 5.19
CA GLN A 426 15.71 15.00 6.50
C GLN A 426 16.18 16.45 6.65
N THR A 427 17.41 16.72 6.24
CA THR A 427 17.98 18.07 6.24
C THR A 427 18.59 18.33 4.87
N LYS A 428 18.10 19.39 4.21
CA LYS A 428 18.69 19.87 2.96
C LYS A 428 20.03 20.53 3.29
N GLY A 429 21.10 19.98 2.74
CA GLY A 429 22.43 20.56 2.76
C GLY A 429 22.51 21.85 1.94
N GLY A 430 23.65 22.54 2.03
CA GLY A 430 23.91 23.77 1.26
C GLY A 430 24.06 25.05 2.09
N LEU A 431 23.84 25.03 3.40
CA LEU A 431 24.19 26.15 4.26
C LEU A 431 25.67 26.06 4.64
N THR A 432 26.42 27.14 4.46
CA THR A 432 27.83 27.21 4.88
C THR A 432 27.89 27.43 6.39
N THR A 433 28.59 26.55 7.08
CA THR A 433 28.81 26.63 8.53
C THR A 433 30.29 26.68 8.83
N TRP A 434 30.68 27.32 9.93
CA TRP A 434 32.06 27.34 10.38
C TRP A 434 32.40 26.04 11.09
N LYS A 435 33.47 25.38 10.65
CA LYS A 435 34.02 24.19 11.29
C LYS A 435 35.46 24.43 11.71
N GLU A 436 35.78 24.05 12.93
CA GLU A 436 37.15 24.04 13.44
C GLU A 436 37.99 23.01 12.68
N VAL A 437 39.18 23.41 12.25
CA VAL A 437 40.17 22.57 11.60
C VAL A 437 41.55 22.85 12.20
N GLU A 438 42.47 21.89 12.05
CA GLU A 438 43.86 22.10 12.44
C GLU A 438 44.45 23.29 11.67
N CYS A 439 45.06 24.25 12.38
CA CYS A 439 45.62 25.45 11.77
C CYS A 439 46.65 25.17 10.69
N ALA A 440 47.43 24.10 10.83
CA ALA A 440 48.39 23.67 9.83
C ALA A 440 47.73 23.37 8.48
N LEU A 441 46.46 22.93 8.45
CA LEU A 441 45.75 22.56 7.22
C LEU A 441 45.25 23.77 6.44
N VAL A 442 45.19 24.96 7.04
CA VAL A 442 44.80 26.21 6.35
C VAL A 442 46.00 26.84 5.60
N GLU A 443 47.22 26.46 5.99
CA GLU A 443 48.45 26.82 5.29
C GLU A 443 48.85 25.77 4.24
N TYR A 444 49.69 26.16 3.28
CA TYR A 444 50.17 25.25 2.24
C TYR A 444 51.06 24.15 2.84
N GLN A 445 50.56 22.92 2.81
CA GLN A 445 51.31 21.73 3.21
C GLN A 445 51.89 21.02 2.00
N ALA A 446 53.08 20.44 2.16
CA ALA A 446 53.71 19.65 1.11
C ALA A 446 52.96 18.33 0.88
N LEU A 447 52.68 18.03 -0.38
CA LEU A 447 52.21 16.74 -0.86
C LEU A 447 53.35 16.11 -1.68
N PRO A 448 54.11 15.15 -1.11
CA PRO A 448 55.37 14.67 -1.71
C PRO A 448 55.14 13.74 -2.90
N ILE A 449 54.59 14.27 -3.98
CA ILE A 449 54.35 13.55 -5.24
C ILE A 449 55.54 13.74 -6.17
N ASN A 450 56.08 12.61 -6.64
CA ASN A 450 57.10 12.60 -7.69
C ASN A 450 56.46 12.58 -9.07
N TRP A 451 56.83 13.56 -9.90
CA TRP A 451 56.36 13.69 -11.29
C TRP A 451 57.44 13.24 -12.27
N ASN A 452 57.04 12.49 -13.32
CA ASN A 452 57.92 12.23 -14.45
C ASN A 452 58.20 13.54 -15.23
N LEU A 453 59.34 13.60 -15.92
CA LEU A 453 59.75 14.77 -16.68
C LEU A 453 58.69 15.15 -17.72
N GLY A 454 58.28 16.42 -17.75
CA GLY A 454 57.27 16.94 -18.68
C GLY A 454 55.87 16.31 -18.53
N SER A 455 55.62 15.50 -17.50
CA SER A 455 54.38 14.75 -17.34
C SER A 455 53.54 15.27 -16.17
N ALA A 456 52.22 15.10 -16.34
CA ALA A 456 51.19 15.29 -15.32
C ALA A 456 50.44 13.98 -14.99
N SER A 457 50.98 12.83 -15.40
CA SER A 457 50.38 11.52 -15.10
C SER A 457 50.75 11.06 -13.69
N LEU A 458 49.75 10.67 -12.90
CA LEU A 458 49.95 10.15 -11.54
C LEU A 458 50.46 8.72 -11.56
N THR A 459 51.63 8.50 -10.96
CA THR A 459 52.20 7.16 -10.72
C THR A 459 51.41 6.41 -9.63
N PRO A 460 51.50 5.08 -9.55
CA PRO A 460 50.89 4.31 -8.47
C PRO A 460 51.35 4.76 -7.07
N GLU A 461 52.61 5.18 -6.94
CA GLU A 461 53.14 5.72 -5.68
C GLU A 461 52.50 7.06 -5.33
N ALA A 462 52.39 7.97 -6.30
CA ALA A 462 51.71 9.25 -6.11
C ALA A 462 50.26 9.07 -5.65
N LYS A 463 49.54 8.11 -6.25
CA LYS A 463 48.18 7.74 -5.85
C LYS A 463 48.11 7.27 -4.39
N ARG A 464 49.05 6.43 -3.95
CA ARG A 464 49.13 6.00 -2.54
C ARG A 464 49.38 7.16 -1.59
N ILE A 465 50.23 8.11 -1.97
CA ILE A 465 50.50 9.31 -1.17
C ILE A 465 49.26 10.19 -1.08
N ILE A 466 48.54 10.37 -2.19
CA ILE A 466 47.25 11.10 -2.20
C ILE A 466 46.25 10.40 -1.27
N ASP A 467 46.10 9.08 -1.40
CA ASP A 467 45.18 8.29 -0.57
C ASP A 467 45.53 8.40 0.92
N THR A 468 46.80 8.31 1.30
CA THR A 468 47.23 8.31 2.71
C THR A 468 47.27 9.69 3.35
N ARG A 469 47.47 10.76 2.57
CA ARG A 469 47.60 12.13 3.10
C ARG A 469 46.32 12.95 2.98
N LEU A 470 45.59 12.82 1.88
CA LEU A 470 44.43 13.68 1.60
C LEU A 470 43.10 13.03 1.98
N MET A 471 42.93 11.73 1.81
CA MET A 471 41.66 11.07 2.14
C MET A 471 41.29 11.20 3.63
N PRO A 472 42.21 10.97 4.60
CA PRO A 472 41.86 11.14 6.02
C PRO A 472 41.48 12.58 6.37
N VAL A 473 42.18 13.57 5.78
CA VAL A 473 41.88 14.99 5.98
C VAL A 473 40.48 15.34 5.47
N LEU A 474 40.12 14.85 4.29
CA LEU A 474 38.80 15.09 3.69
C LEU A 474 37.67 14.33 4.41
N GLN A 475 37.95 13.12 4.92
CA GLN A 475 37.01 12.32 5.69
C GLN A 475 36.74 12.92 7.07
N ALA A 476 37.77 13.44 7.75
CA ALA A 476 37.62 14.13 9.03
C ALA A 476 36.90 15.48 8.87
N ASN A 477 36.97 16.08 7.68
CA ASN A 477 36.46 17.42 7.38
C ASN A 477 35.47 17.44 6.20
N PRO A 478 34.30 16.76 6.31
CA PRO A 478 33.30 16.74 5.25
C PRO A 478 32.80 18.15 4.93
N GLY A 479 32.66 18.45 3.64
CA GLY A 479 32.13 19.73 3.16
C GLY A 479 33.13 20.89 3.05
N VAL A 480 34.38 20.70 3.48
CA VAL A 480 35.45 21.69 3.33
C VAL A 480 36.00 21.67 1.90
N LYS A 481 36.38 22.84 1.37
CA LYS A 481 37.09 22.94 0.09
C LYS A 481 38.58 22.69 0.26
N LEU A 482 39.15 21.87 -0.61
CA LEU A 482 40.58 21.57 -0.71
C LEU A 482 41.17 22.26 -1.94
N GLU A 483 42.18 23.08 -1.73
CA GLU A 483 43.01 23.62 -2.80
C GLU A 483 44.23 22.73 -3.00
N ILE A 484 44.48 22.32 -4.24
CA ILE A 484 45.70 21.67 -4.69
C ILE A 484 46.48 22.68 -5.51
N ALA A 485 47.68 23.02 -5.05
CA ALA A 485 48.60 23.92 -5.71
C ALA A 485 49.77 23.13 -6.30
N SER A 486 50.07 23.31 -7.59
CA SER A 486 51.25 22.70 -8.20
C SER A 486 52.20 23.76 -8.74
N HIS A 487 53.49 23.48 -8.66
CA HIS A 487 54.57 24.37 -9.05
C HIS A 487 55.59 23.64 -9.93
N THR A 488 56.31 24.39 -10.75
CA THR A 488 57.43 23.91 -11.56
C THR A 488 58.74 24.54 -11.12
N ASP A 489 59.85 24.07 -11.69
CA ASP A 489 61.10 24.81 -11.66
C ASP A 489 61.13 25.87 -12.78
N ALA A 490 62.15 26.74 -12.78
CA ALA A 490 62.32 27.81 -13.77
C ALA A 490 62.95 27.34 -15.09
N ARG A 491 62.90 26.02 -15.41
CA ARG A 491 63.46 25.52 -16.66
C ARG A 491 62.32 25.37 -17.66
N GLY A 492 62.49 25.94 -18.85
CA GLY A 492 61.46 25.99 -19.89
C GLY A 492 60.90 27.39 -20.06
N SER A 493 59.77 27.51 -20.76
CA SER A 493 59.05 28.79 -20.86
C SER A 493 58.01 28.90 -19.74
N ASN A 494 57.79 30.12 -19.25
CA ASN A 494 56.77 30.41 -18.23
C ASN A 494 55.40 29.81 -18.60
N THR A 495 54.95 29.97 -19.86
CA THR A 495 53.69 29.40 -20.34
C THR A 495 53.65 27.88 -20.23
N SER A 496 54.71 27.18 -20.68
CA SER A 496 54.77 25.72 -20.59
C SER A 496 54.76 25.24 -19.12
N ASN A 497 55.43 25.98 -18.25
CA ASN A 497 55.50 25.72 -16.82
C ASN A 497 54.15 25.96 -16.13
N GLN A 498 53.44 27.02 -16.51
CA GLN A 498 52.08 27.30 -16.06
C GLN A 498 51.13 26.15 -16.46
N ASP A 499 51.07 25.79 -17.75
CA ASP A 499 50.22 24.70 -18.27
C ASP A 499 50.55 23.35 -17.64
N LEU A 500 51.85 23.05 -17.42
CA LEU A 500 52.27 21.82 -16.78
C LEU A 500 51.81 21.76 -15.32
N SER A 501 51.93 22.87 -14.59
CA SER A 501 51.50 22.94 -13.20
C SER A 501 49.98 22.81 -13.05
N GLU A 502 49.19 23.43 -13.93
CA GLU A 502 47.73 23.32 -13.92
C GLU A 502 47.27 21.89 -14.20
N ARG A 503 47.89 21.23 -15.19
CA ARG A 503 47.60 19.82 -15.49
C ARG A 503 47.94 18.91 -14.31
N ARG A 504 49.03 19.18 -13.58
CA ARG A 504 49.41 18.41 -12.38
C ARG A 504 48.41 18.58 -11.24
N ALA A 505 48.02 19.81 -10.93
CA ALA A 505 47.02 20.07 -9.90
C ALA A 505 45.67 19.43 -10.28
N SER A 506 45.26 19.57 -11.55
CA SER A 506 44.03 19.00 -12.09
C SER A 506 44.04 17.47 -12.07
N ALA A 507 45.18 16.82 -12.31
CA ALA A 507 45.31 15.37 -12.24
C ALA A 507 45.06 14.84 -10.82
N VAL A 508 45.55 15.54 -9.79
CA VAL A 508 45.28 15.21 -8.38
C VAL A 508 43.80 15.42 -8.06
N ALA A 509 43.21 16.54 -8.45
CA ALA A 509 41.79 16.82 -8.24
C ALA A 509 40.90 15.78 -8.93
N ALA A 510 41.18 15.45 -10.20
CA ALA A 510 40.46 14.43 -10.96
C ALA A 510 40.56 13.05 -10.31
N TYR A 511 41.73 12.71 -9.75
CA TYR A 511 41.91 11.45 -9.03
C TYR A 511 41.05 11.39 -7.75
N LEU A 512 41.00 12.48 -6.97
CA LEU A 512 40.14 12.58 -5.80
C LEU A 512 38.65 12.55 -6.17
N ALA A 513 38.27 13.20 -7.27
CA ALA A 513 36.91 13.15 -7.79
C ALA A 513 36.50 11.72 -8.19
N ALA A 514 37.39 10.98 -8.84
CA ALA A 514 37.17 9.57 -9.17
C ALA A 514 37.06 8.67 -7.93
N LYS A 515 37.58 9.10 -6.77
CA LYS A 515 37.42 8.43 -5.47
C LYS A 515 36.12 8.80 -4.73
N GLY A 516 35.26 9.61 -5.35
CA GLY A 516 33.96 9.99 -4.80
C GLY A 516 33.95 11.33 -4.05
N ILE A 517 35.03 12.10 -4.07
CA ILE A 517 35.04 13.46 -3.52
C ILE A 517 34.29 14.39 -4.48
N ASN A 518 33.38 15.21 -3.94
CA ASN A 518 32.61 16.15 -4.78
C ASN A 518 33.56 17.16 -5.46
N ASN A 519 33.49 17.24 -6.79
CA ASN A 519 34.33 18.13 -7.57
C ASN A 519 34.16 19.62 -7.19
N SER A 520 32.99 20.03 -6.66
CA SER A 520 32.77 21.40 -6.18
C SER A 520 33.59 21.74 -4.91
N LEU A 521 34.11 20.73 -4.22
CA LEU A 521 34.98 20.86 -3.06
C LEU A 521 36.47 20.86 -3.42
N LEU A 522 36.83 20.69 -4.70
CA LEU A 522 38.21 20.61 -5.15
C LEU A 522 38.55 21.84 -6.00
N VAL A 523 39.67 22.49 -5.67
CA VAL A 523 40.21 23.61 -6.43
C VAL A 523 41.62 23.26 -6.86
N ALA A 524 41.89 23.25 -8.17
CA ALA A 524 43.20 22.96 -8.73
C ALA A 524 43.83 24.23 -9.28
N ASN A 525 44.94 24.66 -8.69
CA ASN A 525 45.69 25.85 -9.12
C ASN A 525 47.10 25.45 -9.55
N GLY A 526 47.46 25.78 -10.79
CA GLY A 526 48.85 25.79 -11.24
C GLY A 526 49.46 27.16 -11.04
N PHE A 527 50.68 27.23 -10.53
CA PHE A 527 51.41 28.49 -10.35
C PHE A 527 52.67 28.59 -11.22
N GLY A 528 52.96 27.56 -12.02
CA GLY A 528 54.18 27.47 -12.83
C GLY A 528 55.42 27.78 -12.00
N GLU A 529 56.26 28.66 -12.54
CA GLU A 529 57.47 29.19 -11.92
C GLU A 529 57.25 30.53 -11.19
N ASN A 530 56.00 30.99 -11.04
CA ASN A 530 55.71 32.29 -10.42
C ASN A 530 55.91 32.30 -8.89
N ARG A 531 56.05 31.13 -8.26
CA ARG A 531 56.20 30.96 -6.80
C ARG A 531 57.33 29.97 -6.45
N LEU A 532 58.56 30.32 -6.86
CA LEU A 532 59.79 29.59 -6.53
C LEU A 532 60.12 29.75 -5.04
N LYS A 533 60.63 28.68 -4.40
CA LYS A 533 61.05 28.68 -2.99
C LYS A 533 62.51 29.10 -2.78
N ASN A 534 63.27 29.22 -3.86
CA ASN A 534 64.69 29.53 -3.81
C ASN A 534 65.08 30.52 -4.93
N ARG A 535 66.37 30.84 -5.02
CA ARG A 535 66.93 31.80 -5.99
C ARG A 535 66.92 31.31 -7.46
N CYS A 536 66.44 30.11 -7.76
CA CYS A 536 66.57 29.44 -9.06
C CYS A 536 65.53 29.93 -10.07
N LYS A 537 65.60 31.21 -10.39
CA LYS A 537 64.85 31.88 -11.46
C LYS A 537 65.59 31.79 -12.80
N ASP A 538 64.94 32.24 -13.86
CA ASP A 538 65.51 32.26 -15.22
C ASP A 538 66.90 32.92 -15.25
N GLY A 539 67.84 32.27 -15.93
CA GLY A 539 69.22 32.74 -16.07
C GLY A 539 70.13 32.50 -14.85
N VAL A 540 69.62 31.92 -13.75
CA VAL A 540 70.43 31.56 -12.57
C VAL A 540 70.84 30.08 -12.63
N SER A 541 72.15 29.81 -12.54
CA SER A 541 72.65 28.44 -12.44
C SER A 541 72.31 27.83 -11.07
N CYS A 542 71.62 26.71 -11.08
CA CYS A 542 71.17 26.00 -9.88
C CYS A 542 71.40 24.50 -9.98
N THR A 543 71.51 23.85 -8.83
CA THR A 543 71.65 22.40 -8.74
C THR A 543 70.32 21.68 -8.98
N GLU A 544 70.36 20.42 -9.37
CA GLU A 544 69.13 19.63 -9.57
C GLU A 544 68.31 19.51 -8.27
N ARG A 545 68.97 19.45 -7.11
CA ARG A 545 68.30 19.43 -5.80
C ARG A 545 67.52 20.72 -5.53
N GLU A 546 68.06 21.87 -5.92
CA GLU A 546 67.38 23.16 -5.80
C GLU A 546 66.18 23.24 -6.75
N HIS A 547 66.31 22.78 -8.00
CA HIS A 547 65.18 22.69 -8.93
C HIS A 547 64.10 21.71 -8.44
N ALA A 548 64.49 20.55 -7.88
CA ALA A 548 63.56 19.57 -7.32
C ALA A 548 62.71 20.15 -6.18
N THR A 549 63.27 21.05 -5.38
CA THR A 549 62.53 21.73 -4.29
C THR A 549 61.39 22.61 -4.82
N ASN A 550 61.55 23.19 -6.01
CA ASN A 550 60.51 24.01 -6.65
C ASN A 550 59.43 23.17 -7.31
N ARG A 551 59.79 22.00 -7.87
CA ARG A 551 58.86 21.02 -8.45
C ARG A 551 58.07 20.29 -7.37
N ARG A 552 57.08 20.97 -6.81
CA ARG A 552 56.28 20.49 -5.69
C ARG A 552 54.80 20.60 -5.97
N THR A 553 54.05 19.76 -5.28
CA THR A 553 52.60 19.89 -5.14
C THR A 553 52.31 20.14 -3.66
N GLU A 554 51.41 21.04 -3.39
CA GLU A 554 51.00 21.47 -2.05
C GLU A 554 49.48 21.41 -1.95
N PHE A 555 48.97 21.34 -0.73
CA PHE A 555 47.54 21.38 -0.48
C PHE A 555 47.21 22.23 0.75
N ARG A 556 45.99 22.76 0.79
CA ARG A 556 45.43 23.43 1.97
C ARG A 556 43.91 23.43 1.93
N LEU A 557 43.29 23.61 3.08
CA LEU A 557 41.86 23.83 3.22
C LEU A 557 41.55 25.32 3.06
N ILE A 558 40.51 25.61 2.30
CA ILE A 558 40.04 26.97 2.04
C ILE A 558 38.54 27.09 2.32
N ASN A 559 38.08 28.33 2.46
CA ASN A 559 36.66 28.61 2.71
C ASN A 559 35.79 28.25 1.51
N ASN A 560 34.62 27.67 1.78
CA ASN A 560 33.51 27.62 0.85
C ASN A 560 32.88 29.02 0.78
N ASN A 561 33.27 29.79 -0.25
CA ASN A 561 32.66 31.08 -0.59
C ASN A 561 31.25 30.92 -1.15
#